data_AF-A0A285MDI1-F1
#
_entry.id   AF-A0A285MDI1-F1
#
_cell.length_a   1.000
_cell.length_b   1.000
_cell.length_c   1.000
_cell.angle_alpha   90.00
_cell.angle_beta   90.00
_cell.angle_gamma   90.00
#
_symmetry.space_group_name_H-M   'P 1'
#
loop_
_entity.id
_entity.type
_entity.pdbx_description
1 polymer ?
#
loop_
_entity_poly.entity_id
_entity_poly.type
_entity_poly.pdbx_seq_one_letter_code
_entity_poly.pdbx_strand_id
1 'polypeptide(L)'
;MEPSDIYYERKVEKKVKKYVTKGFKIFFMIVMGILFIFLMGFVFMWLWNWLMPDIFGLTTLTYWQSFGLLLLAKIIFGFGSDSSGPGSKKSKKHKKWDNFCDPKNGGSDWTYYDQYWKEEGKKAFSTYVERIKKEENNGSTEEN
;
A
#
# COMPACT_ATOMS: atom_id res chain seq x y z
N MET A 1 33.89 14.77 -29.82
CA MET A 1 32.92 14.44 -28.77
C MET A 1 32.69 12.94 -28.86
N GLU A 2 33.22 12.20 -27.89
CA GLU A 2 33.36 10.75 -27.99
C GLU A 2 32.03 10.06 -27.59
N PRO A 3 31.61 8.96 -28.24
CA PRO A 3 30.35 8.26 -27.89
C PRO A 3 30.30 7.74 -26.46
N SER A 4 31.45 7.64 -25.79
CA SER A 4 31.57 7.30 -24.37
C SER A 4 30.99 8.39 -23.46
N ASP A 5 31.21 9.68 -23.77
CA ASP A 5 30.76 10.82 -22.95
C ASP A 5 29.23 10.90 -22.85
N ILE A 6 28.53 10.70 -23.96
CA ILE A 6 27.05 10.72 -24.05
C ILE A 6 26.43 9.60 -23.18
N TYR A 7 27.13 8.46 -23.04
CA TYR A 7 26.65 7.34 -22.23
C TYR A 7 26.73 7.64 -20.72
N TYR A 8 27.80 8.29 -20.28
CA TYR A 8 28.00 8.62 -18.87
C TYR A 8 27.01 9.68 -18.39
N GLU A 9 26.76 10.73 -19.17
CA GLU A 9 25.78 11.77 -18.81
C GLU A 9 24.39 11.19 -18.55
N ARG A 10 23.88 10.34 -19.46
CA ARG A 10 22.54 9.75 -19.29
C ARG A 10 22.41 8.84 -18.07
N LYS A 11 23.49 8.17 -17.66
CA LYS A 11 23.50 7.28 -16.48
C LYS A 11 23.54 8.09 -15.19
N VAL A 12 24.31 9.19 -15.18
CA VAL A 12 24.40 10.11 -14.05
C VAL A 12 23.06 10.82 -13.87
N GLU A 13 22.45 11.34 -14.93
CA GLU A 13 21.14 12.00 -14.85
C GLU A 13 20.04 11.12 -14.26
N LYS A 14 19.95 9.86 -14.70
CA LYS A 14 18.94 8.92 -14.19
C LYS A 14 19.13 8.62 -12.71
N LYS A 15 20.38 8.53 -12.23
CA LYS A 15 20.67 8.37 -10.81
C LYS A 15 20.30 9.65 -10.05
N VAL A 16 20.80 10.80 -10.50
CA VAL A 16 20.57 12.10 -9.86
C VAL A 16 19.08 12.40 -9.74
N LYS A 17 18.28 12.27 -10.81
CA LYS A 17 16.82 12.46 -10.75
C LYS A 17 16.17 11.58 -9.68
N LYS A 18 16.57 10.31 -9.58
CA LYS A 18 16.02 9.37 -8.59
C LYS A 18 16.36 9.77 -7.14
N TYR A 19 17.56 10.31 -6.89
CA TYR A 19 17.95 10.78 -5.57
C TYR A 19 17.32 12.13 -5.21
N VAL A 20 17.27 13.07 -6.17
CA VAL A 20 16.64 14.40 -5.98
C VAL A 20 15.14 14.26 -5.71
N THR A 21 14.42 13.44 -6.47
CA THR A 21 12.97 13.22 -6.23
C THR A 21 12.71 12.52 -4.88
N LYS A 22 13.59 11.60 -4.46
CA LYS A 22 13.49 10.99 -3.12
C LYS A 22 13.75 12.00 -2.01
N GLY A 23 14.77 12.84 -2.14
CA GLY A 23 15.09 13.89 -1.17
C GLY A 23 13.97 14.92 -1.06
N PHE A 24 13.46 15.40 -2.19
CA PHE A 24 12.33 16.33 -2.24
C PHE A 24 11.06 15.74 -1.61
N LYS A 25 10.78 14.46 -1.86
CA LYS A 25 9.63 13.76 -1.25
C LYS A 25 9.74 13.69 0.27
N ILE A 26 10.93 13.41 0.81
CA ILE A 26 11.17 13.41 2.26
C ILE A 26 11.01 14.82 2.85
N PHE A 27 11.60 15.82 2.19
CA PHE A 27 11.52 17.21 2.64
C PHE A 27 10.08 17.71 2.68
N PHE A 28 9.31 17.48 1.61
CA PHE A 28 7.90 17.86 1.54
C PHE A 28 7.07 17.16 2.63
N MET A 29 7.35 15.90 2.92
CA MET A 29 6.65 15.15 3.97
C MET A 29 6.94 15.73 5.37
N ILE A 30 8.18 16.15 5.64
CA ILE A 30 8.55 16.78 6.92
C ILE A 30 7.87 18.13 7.06
N VAL A 31 7.94 18.98 6.03
CA VAL A 31 7.31 20.31 6.03
C VAL A 31 5.81 20.19 6.25
N MET A 32 5.16 19.24 5.58
CA MET A 32 3.72 19.05 5.73
C MET A 32 3.33 18.50 7.11
N GLY A 33 4.16 17.63 7.69
CA GLY A 33 3.98 17.17 9.08
C GLY A 33 4.10 18.30 10.10
N ILE A 34 5.09 19.17 9.92
CA ILE A 34 5.26 20.36 10.77
C ILE A 34 4.05 21.28 10.63
N LEU A 35 3.63 21.59 9.40
CA LEU A 35 2.47 22.45 9.15
C LEU A 35 1.22 21.92 9.84
N PHE A 36 0.99 20.61 9.80
CA PHE A 36 -0.15 19.98 10.46
C PHE A 36 -0.11 20.15 11.99
N ILE A 37 1.05 20.00 12.62
CA ILE A 37 1.22 20.19 14.07
C ILE A 37 0.97 21.65 14.45
N PHE A 38 1.50 22.60 13.68
CA PHE A 38 1.26 24.03 13.90
C PHE A 38 -0.22 24.38 13.72
N LEU A 39 -0.89 23.83 12.70
CA LEU A 39 -2.30 24.07 12.45
C LEU A 39 -3.18 23.51 13.59
N MET A 40 -2.88 22.30 14.05
CA MET A 40 -3.58 21.69 15.19
C MET A 40 -3.37 22.51 16.48
N GLY A 41 -2.14 22.97 16.74
CA GLY A 41 -1.83 23.84 17.88
C GLY A 41 -2.54 25.20 17.80
N PHE A 42 -2.64 25.78 16.60
CA PHE A 42 -3.32 27.04 16.37
C PHE A 42 -4.84 26.93 16.58
N VAL A 43 -5.48 25.90 16.04
CA VAL A 43 -6.92 25.66 16.26
C VAL A 43 -7.19 25.39 17.74
N PHE A 44 -6.33 24.64 18.42
CA PHE A 44 -6.45 24.40 19.85
C PHE A 44 -6.37 25.69 20.67
N MET A 45 -5.39 26.57 20.38
CA MET A 45 -5.29 27.88 21.03
C MET A 45 -6.52 28.75 20.78
N TRP A 46 -6.99 28.81 19.53
CA TRP A 46 -8.15 29.63 19.16
C TRP A 46 -9.43 29.13 19.83
N LEU A 47 -9.68 27.82 19.79
CA LEU A 47 -10.82 27.19 20.44
C LEU A 47 -10.77 27.38 21.96
N TRP A 48 -9.60 27.17 22.57
CA TRP A 48 -9.46 27.30 24.02
C TRP A 48 -9.69 28.73 24.49
N ASN A 49 -9.12 29.72 23.80
CA ASN A 49 -9.31 31.13 24.16
C ASN A 49 -10.75 31.60 23.99
N TRP A 50 -11.55 30.95 23.14
CA TRP A 50 -12.96 31.28 22.99
C TRP A 50 -13.86 30.56 24.01
N LEU A 51 -13.55 29.32 24.37
CA LEU A 51 -14.44 28.48 25.18
C LEU A 51 -14.16 28.59 26.68
N MET A 52 -12.89 28.48 27.10
CA MET A 52 -12.56 28.33 28.52
C MET A 52 -12.64 29.64 29.33
N PRO A 53 -12.18 30.80 28.82
CA PRO A 53 -12.37 32.08 29.51
C PRO A 53 -13.85 32.47 29.61
N ASP A 54 -14.63 32.23 28.57
CA ASP A 54 -16.04 32.66 28.50
C ASP A 54 -16.95 31.80 29.40
N ILE A 55 -16.70 30.50 29.47
CA ILE A 55 -17.52 29.56 30.26
C ILE A 55 -17.07 29.49 31.72
N PHE A 56 -15.76 29.55 31.99
CA PHE A 56 -15.20 29.30 33.32
C PHE A 56 -14.47 30.49 33.96
N GLY A 57 -14.34 31.63 33.25
CA GLY A 57 -13.63 32.81 33.76
C GLY A 57 -12.12 32.59 33.95
N LEU A 58 -11.55 31.56 33.33
CA LEU A 58 -10.14 31.20 33.44
C LEU A 58 -9.25 32.10 32.59
N THR A 59 -7.96 32.19 32.94
CA THR A 59 -6.96 32.99 32.22
C THR A 59 -6.75 32.49 30.79
N THR A 60 -6.61 33.41 29.84
CA THR A 60 -6.29 33.09 28.43
C THR A 60 -4.95 32.34 28.34
N LEU A 61 -4.89 31.30 27.51
CA LEU A 61 -3.63 30.61 27.26
C LEU A 61 -2.78 31.41 26.27
N THR A 62 -1.55 31.74 26.67
CA THR A 62 -0.53 32.25 25.75
C THR A 62 -0.04 31.12 24.84
N TYR A 63 0.50 31.47 23.66
CA TYR A 63 0.97 30.51 22.66
C TYR A 63 1.90 29.44 23.25
N TRP A 64 2.83 29.84 24.12
CA TRP A 64 3.74 28.94 24.82
C TRP A 64 3.05 28.03 25.84
N GLN A 65 1.99 28.50 26.52
CA GLN A 65 1.21 27.66 27.45
C GLN A 65 0.37 26.62 26.71
N SER A 66 -0.23 26.96 25.57
CA SER A 66 -0.97 25.99 24.74
C SER A 66 -0.03 24.88 24.25
N PHE A 67 1.17 25.22 23.78
CA PHE A 67 2.19 24.22 23.42
C PHE A 67 2.66 23.40 24.62
N GLY A 68 2.90 24.03 25.77
CA GLY A 68 3.27 23.34 27.02
C GLY A 68 2.19 22.36 27.49
N LEU A 69 0.91 22.75 27.40
CA LEU A 69 -0.22 21.91 27.76
C LEU A 69 -0.42 20.75 26.77
N LEU A 70 -0.28 20.99 25.47
CA LEU A 70 -0.30 19.93 24.46
C LEU A 70 0.86 18.94 24.65
N LEU A 71 2.05 19.43 24.97
CA LEU A 71 3.22 18.60 25.28
C LEU A 71 2.98 17.78 26.56
N LEU A 72 2.46 18.41 27.61
CA LEU A 72 2.15 17.75 28.87
C LEU A 72 1.05 16.69 28.68
N ALA A 73 -0.03 17.02 27.95
CA ALA A 73 -1.06 16.08 27.56
C ALA A 73 -0.48 14.94 26.71
N LYS A 74 0.46 15.22 25.81
CA LYS A 74 1.16 14.18 25.04
C LYS A 74 2.05 13.30 25.91
N ILE A 75 2.63 13.82 26.98
CA ILE A 75 3.41 13.02 27.93
C ILE A 75 2.47 12.16 28.78
N ILE A 76 1.37 12.72 29.29
CA ILE A 76 0.42 11.99 30.15
C ILE A 76 -0.42 10.98 29.36
N PHE A 77 -1.05 11.40 28.26
CA PHE A 77 -1.89 10.54 27.42
C PHE A 77 -1.08 9.76 26.38
N GLY A 78 0.11 10.22 25.99
CA GLY A 78 0.93 9.57 24.96
C GLY A 78 1.99 8.59 25.48
N PHE A 79 2.16 8.43 26.79
CA PHE A 79 2.93 7.29 27.36
C PHE A 79 2.10 6.00 27.46
N GLY A 80 0.78 6.06 27.27
CA GLY A 80 -0.14 4.92 27.42
C GLY A 80 -0.73 4.36 26.12
N SER A 81 -0.27 4.81 24.95
CA SER A 81 -0.79 4.35 23.65
C SER A 81 0.37 3.92 22.77
N ASP A 82 0.52 2.61 22.64
CA ASP A 82 1.21 1.86 21.59
C ASP A 82 2.35 2.56 20.83
N SER A 83 3.54 1.99 20.98
CA SER A 83 4.68 2.21 20.11
C SER A 83 4.34 1.95 18.64
N SER A 84 3.87 2.96 17.93
CA SER A 84 3.88 3.00 16.46
C SER A 84 4.42 4.35 15.99
N GLY A 85 5.68 4.63 16.34
CA GLY A 85 6.51 5.50 15.53
C GLY A 85 6.65 4.91 14.11
N PRO A 86 7.04 5.72 13.10
CA PRO A 86 7.20 5.28 11.72
C PRO A 86 8.48 4.44 11.54
N GLY A 87 8.61 3.37 12.32
CA GLY A 87 9.47 2.23 12.07
C GLY A 87 8.64 1.21 11.30
N SER A 88 8.96 1.05 10.03
CA SER A 88 8.30 0.16 9.08
C SER A 88 8.26 -1.30 9.55
N LYS A 89 7.29 -1.66 10.38
CA LYS A 89 6.75 -3.02 10.46
C LYS A 89 5.50 -3.08 9.60
N LYS A 90 5.68 -2.95 8.28
CA LYS A 90 4.74 -3.58 7.36
C LYS A 90 4.95 -5.08 7.52
N SER A 91 4.16 -5.67 8.43
CA SER A 91 3.72 -7.05 8.33
C SER A 91 3.11 -7.21 6.93
N LYS A 92 3.94 -7.59 5.95
CA LYS A 92 3.44 -8.09 4.68
C LYS A 92 2.93 -9.51 4.89
N LYS A 93 1.86 -9.64 5.68
CA LYS A 93 0.89 -10.74 5.56
C LYS A 93 0.03 -10.47 4.31
N HIS A 94 0.69 -10.36 3.15
CA HIS A 94 0.07 -10.36 1.82
C HIS A 94 1.09 -10.95 0.83
N LYS A 95 1.65 -12.12 1.16
CA LYS A 95 2.39 -12.97 0.21
C LYS A 95 1.81 -14.40 0.16
N LYS A 96 0.52 -14.56 0.50
CA LYS A 96 -0.13 -15.88 0.39
C LYS A 96 -0.71 -16.13 -1.00
N TRP A 97 -0.86 -15.09 -1.83
CA TRP A 97 -1.35 -15.23 -3.20
C TRP A 97 -0.22 -15.37 -4.23
N ASP A 98 0.97 -14.81 -3.97
CA ASP A 98 2.11 -14.93 -4.89
C ASP A 98 2.67 -16.37 -4.98
N ASN A 99 2.42 -17.21 -3.96
CA ASN A 99 2.85 -18.61 -3.93
C ASN A 99 1.85 -19.58 -4.58
N PHE A 100 0.63 -19.14 -4.92
CA PHE A 100 -0.32 -20.00 -5.62
C PHE A 100 0.10 -20.25 -7.08
N CYS A 101 0.92 -19.35 -7.64
CA CYS A 101 1.41 -19.42 -9.02
C CYS A 101 2.93 -19.55 -9.14
N ASP A 102 3.66 -19.86 -8.05
CA ASP A 102 5.11 -20.06 -8.10
C ASP A 102 5.43 -21.55 -8.42
N PRO A 103 5.89 -21.87 -9.64
CA PRO A 103 6.15 -23.25 -10.06
C PRO A 103 7.30 -23.92 -9.30
N LYS A 104 8.04 -23.19 -8.46
CA LYS A 104 9.16 -23.76 -7.68
C LYS A 104 8.75 -24.36 -6.33
N ASN A 105 7.55 -24.04 -5.82
CA ASN A 105 7.06 -24.51 -4.52
C ASN A 105 5.74 -25.29 -4.60
N GLY A 106 5.23 -25.54 -5.81
CA GLY A 106 4.12 -26.47 -6.03
C GLY A 106 4.60 -27.89 -5.74
N GLY A 107 3.91 -28.58 -4.82
CA GLY A 107 4.21 -29.96 -4.45
C GLY A 107 4.34 -30.87 -5.67
N SER A 108 4.95 -32.03 -5.43
CA SER A 108 5.20 -33.14 -6.37
C SER A 108 4.01 -33.59 -7.24
N ASP A 109 2.85 -32.97 -7.13
CA ASP A 109 1.60 -33.30 -7.80
C ASP A 109 1.59 -32.91 -9.30
N TRP A 110 2.39 -31.91 -9.70
CA TRP A 110 2.50 -31.47 -11.10
C TRP A 110 3.13 -32.52 -12.03
N THR A 111 3.94 -33.45 -11.51
CA THR A 111 4.54 -34.53 -12.31
C THR A 111 3.48 -35.53 -12.79
N TYR A 112 2.45 -35.77 -11.97
CA TYR A 112 1.34 -36.65 -12.30
C TYR A 112 0.33 -36.01 -13.26
N TYR A 113 0.25 -34.67 -13.29
CA TYR A 113 -0.61 -33.94 -14.23
C TYR A 113 -0.18 -34.15 -15.70
N ASP A 114 1.12 -34.10 -15.99
CA ASP A 114 1.64 -34.34 -17.35
C ASP A 114 1.37 -35.78 -17.81
N GLN A 115 1.50 -36.74 -16.90
CA GLN A 115 1.25 -38.15 -17.17
C GLN A 115 -0.24 -38.42 -17.43
N TYR A 116 -1.13 -37.90 -16.58
CA TYR A 116 -2.58 -37.98 -16.76
C TYR A 116 -3.04 -37.36 -18.10
N TRP A 117 -2.52 -36.18 -18.46
CA TRP A 117 -2.89 -35.51 -19.71
C TRP A 117 -2.44 -36.28 -20.96
N LYS A 118 -1.26 -36.93 -20.90
CA LYS A 118 -0.74 -37.78 -21.98
C LYS A 118 -1.51 -39.09 -22.12
N GLU A 119 -1.90 -39.72 -21.02
CA GLU A 119 -2.55 -41.03 -21.01
C GLU A 119 -4.08 -40.93 -21.25
N GLU A 120 -4.77 -40.01 -20.58
CA GLU A 120 -6.24 -39.94 -20.61
C GLU A 120 -6.81 -38.65 -21.23
N GLY A 121 -6.04 -37.55 -21.23
CA GLY A 121 -6.55 -36.21 -21.54
C GLY A 121 -7.19 -36.08 -22.93
N LYS A 122 -6.56 -36.65 -23.97
CA LYS A 122 -7.08 -36.56 -25.35
C LYS A 122 -8.43 -37.26 -25.53
N LYS A 123 -8.62 -38.41 -24.87
CA LYS A 123 -9.83 -39.24 -24.98
C LYS A 123 -11.00 -38.60 -24.24
N ALA A 124 -10.74 -38.06 -23.05
CA ALA A 124 -11.75 -37.32 -22.29
C ALA A 124 -12.22 -36.07 -23.05
N PHE A 125 -11.29 -35.35 -23.68
CA PHE A 125 -11.59 -34.14 -24.45
C PHE A 125 -12.40 -34.45 -25.74
N SER A 126 -12.02 -35.47 -26.51
CA SER A 126 -12.78 -35.84 -27.71
C SER A 126 -14.22 -36.24 -27.36
N THR A 127 -14.41 -37.03 -26.30
CA THR A 127 -15.73 -37.45 -25.79
C THR A 127 -16.57 -36.24 -25.34
N TYR A 128 -15.94 -35.21 -24.78
CA TYR A 128 -16.62 -33.97 -24.44
C TYR A 128 -17.09 -33.21 -25.69
N VAL A 129 -16.21 -33.01 -26.68
CA VAL A 129 -16.56 -32.32 -27.94
C VAL A 129 -17.65 -33.07 -28.70
N GLU A 130 -17.62 -34.40 -28.71
CA GLU A 130 -18.67 -35.22 -29.34
C GLU A 130 -20.04 -35.05 -28.69
N ARG A 131 -20.10 -34.96 -27.35
CA ARG A 131 -21.35 -34.68 -26.64
C ARG A 131 -21.91 -33.30 -27.00
N ILE A 132 -21.06 -32.27 -26.99
CA ILE A 132 -21.47 -30.91 -27.36
C ILE A 132 -22.01 -30.87 -28.79
N LYS A 133 -21.33 -31.49 -29.75
CA LYS A 133 -21.81 -31.56 -31.15
C LYS A 133 -23.11 -32.34 -31.30
N LYS A 134 -23.34 -33.37 -30.49
CA LYS A 134 -24.59 -34.15 -30.50
C LYS A 134 -25.75 -33.32 -29.92
N GLU A 135 -25.50 -32.56 -28.86
CA GLU A 135 -26.47 -31.61 -28.30
C GLU A 135 -26.85 -30.53 -29.30
N GLU A 136 -25.90 -29.96 -30.05
CA GLU A 136 -26.16 -28.98 -31.11
C GLU A 136 -26.97 -29.56 -32.30
N ASN A 137 -26.70 -30.80 -32.72
CA ASN A 137 -27.46 -31.43 -33.81
C ASN A 137 -28.87 -31.86 -33.38
N ASN A 138 -29.06 -32.29 -32.13
CA ASN A 138 -30.38 -32.64 -31.62
C ASN A 138 -31.26 -31.41 -31.38
N GLY A 139 -30.68 -30.29 -30.94
CA GLY A 139 -31.40 -29.03 -30.77
C GLY A 139 -31.87 -28.39 -32.09
N SER A 140 -31.19 -28.65 -33.21
CA SER A 140 -31.61 -28.16 -34.54
C SER A 140 -32.64 -29.05 -35.25
N THR A 141 -32.91 -30.26 -34.73
CA THR A 141 -33.89 -31.19 -35.31
C THR A 141 -35.27 -31.08 -34.63
N GLU A 142 -35.36 -30.52 -33.43
CA GLU A 142 -36.62 -30.32 -32.69
C GLU A 142 -37.30 -28.96 -32.95
N GLU A 143 -36.68 -28.06 -33.73
CA GLU A 143 -37.23 -26.75 -34.15
C GLU A 143 -37.76 -26.71 -35.61
N ASN A 144 -38.24 -27.83 -36.17
CA ASN A 144 -38.99 -27.85 -37.45
C ASN A 144 -40.38 -28.47 -37.29
#